data_AF-A0A8C8K0E6-F1
#
_entry.id   AF-A0A8C8K0E6-F1
#
_cell.length_a   1.000
_cell.length_b   1.000
_cell.length_c   1.000
_cell.angle_alpha   90.00
_cell.angle_beta   90.00
_cell.angle_gamma   90.00
#
_symmetry.space_group_name_H-M   'P 1'
#
loop_
_entity.id
_entity.type
_entity.pdbx_description
1 polymer ?
#
loop_
_entity_poly.entity_id
_entity_poly.type
_entity_poly.pdbx_seq_one_letter_code
_entity_poly.pdbx_strand_id
1 'polypeptide(L)' 'MGKSCKVVVCGLAAVGKTAVLEQLLYANHIAGSEPMETLEDIYIGSIETDRGTQRASHRQ' A
#
# COMPACT_ATOMS: atom_id res chain seq x y z
N MET A 1 11.39 -15.38 3.05
CA MET A 1 11.80 -14.72 1.79
C MET A 1 10.69 -14.92 0.76
N GLY A 2 9.70 -14.04 0.81
CA GLY A 2 8.37 -14.25 0.23
C GLY A 2 8.27 -13.89 -1.26
N LYS A 3 7.35 -14.57 -1.95
CA LYS A 3 7.00 -14.33 -3.35
C LYS A 3 6.66 -12.85 -3.56
N SER A 4 7.13 -12.24 -4.65
CA SER A 4 6.69 -10.90 -5.02
C SER A 4 5.20 -10.91 -5.35
N CYS A 5 4.45 -9.95 -4.78
CA CYS A 5 3.05 -9.74 -5.10
C CYS A 5 2.96 -8.56 -6.09
N LYS A 6 2.41 -8.81 -7.28
CA LYS A 6 2.15 -7.75 -8.26
C LYS A 6 0.68 -7.40 -8.21
N VAL A 7 0.38 -6.12 -8.01
CA VAL A 7 -0.98 -5.60 -7.89
C VAL A 7 -1.17 -4.47 -8.90
N VAL A 8 -2.32 -4.47 -9.57
CA VAL A 8 -2.75 -3.37 -10.44
C VAL A 8 -3.87 -2.62 -9.73
N VAL A 9 -3.75 -1.29 -9.64
CA VAL A 9 -4.79 -0.43 -9.06
C VAL A 9 -5.50 0.30 -10.19
N CYS A 10 -6.79 0.04 -10.37
CA CYS A 10 -7.61 0.63 -11.43
C CYS A 10 -8.86 1.33 -10.88
N GLY A 11 -9.47 2.20 -11.68
CA GLY A 11 -10.66 2.98 -11.31
C GLY A 11 -10.74 4.31 -12.06
N LEU A 12 -11.86 5.03 -11.89
CA LEU A 12 -12.11 6.32 -12.54
C LEU A 12 -11.03 7.37 -12.23
N ALA A 13 -10.95 8.42 -13.04
CA ALA A 13 -10.07 9.56 -12.80
C ALA A 13 -10.37 10.21 -11.44
N ALA A 14 -9.33 10.74 -10.79
CA ALA A 14 -9.42 11.51 -9.55
C ALA A 14 -10.03 10.82 -8.30
N VAL A 15 -10.21 9.49 -8.29
CA VAL A 15 -10.74 8.76 -7.09
C VAL A 15 -9.70 8.48 -5.99
N GLY A 16 -8.46 8.97 -6.12
CA GLY A 16 -7.43 8.83 -5.08
C GLY A 16 -6.53 7.59 -5.18
N LYS A 17 -6.46 6.92 -6.35
CA LYS A 17 -5.60 5.73 -6.56
C LYS A 17 -4.13 5.98 -6.23
N THR A 18 -3.61 7.12 -6.64
CA THR A 18 -2.20 7.52 -6.48
C THR A 18 -1.94 8.02 -5.07
N ALA A 19 -2.88 8.82 -4.54
CA ALA A 19 -2.87 9.30 -3.17
C ALA A 19 -2.71 8.16 -2.14
N VAL A 20 -3.44 7.05 -2.29
CA VAL A 20 -3.33 5.92 -1.35
C VAL A 20 -1.98 5.20 -1.46
N LEU A 21 -1.41 5.09 -2.65
CA LEU A 21 -0.09 4.46 -2.85
C LEU A 21 1.03 5.33 -2.28
N GLU A 22 1.01 6.63 -2.56
CA GLU A 22 1.99 7.59 -2.03
C GLU A 22 1.90 7.71 -0.51
N GLN A 23 0.68 7.73 0.03
CA GLN A 23 0.50 7.71 1.47
C GLN A 23 1.04 6.43 2.11
N LEU A 24 0.80 5.26 1.48
CA LEU A 24 1.25 3.98 2.01
C LEU A 24 2.78 3.85 1.99
N LEU A 25 3.44 4.36 0.96
CA LEU A 25 4.87 4.15 0.72
C LEU A 25 5.75 5.28 1.27
N TYR A 26 5.28 6.51 1.19
CA TYR A 26 6.06 7.71 1.50
C TYR A 26 5.46 8.54 2.64
N ALA A 27 4.22 8.26 3.05
CA ALA A 27 3.50 8.97 4.11
C ALA A 27 3.47 10.50 3.94
N ASN A 28 3.44 10.97 2.70
CA ASN A 28 3.60 12.38 2.33
C ASN A 28 2.39 12.95 1.57
N HIS A 29 1.28 12.20 1.45
CA HIS A 29 0.10 12.70 0.76
C HIS A 29 -0.64 13.73 1.64
N ILE A 30 -1.01 14.86 1.06
CA ILE A 30 -1.77 15.92 1.73
C ILE A 30 -3.19 15.95 1.15
N ALA A 31 -4.18 15.67 1.99
CA ALA A 31 -5.58 15.69 1.56
C ALA A 31 -5.98 17.08 1.06
N GLY A 32 -6.58 17.14 -0.13
CA GLY A 32 -7.01 18.38 -0.78
C GLY A 32 -5.93 19.12 -1.57
N SER A 33 -4.69 18.60 -1.64
CA SER A 33 -3.72 19.09 -2.61
C SER A 33 -4.17 18.76 -4.04
N GLU A 34 -3.87 19.63 -5.01
CA GLU A 34 -4.13 19.33 -6.42
C GLU A 34 -3.35 18.07 -6.85
N PRO A 35 -4.05 17.00 -7.29
CA PRO A 35 -3.38 15.80 -7.75
C PRO A 35 -2.89 15.97 -9.19
N MET A 36 -1.71 15.44 -9.48
CA MET A 36 -1.26 15.26 -10.86
C MET A 36 -1.90 14.01 -11.45
N GLU A 37 -2.32 14.07 -12.73
CA GLU A 37 -2.87 12.90 -13.40
C GLU A 37 -1.82 11.81 -13.54
N THR A 38 -2.22 10.58 -13.21
CA THR A 38 -1.35 9.40 -13.34
C THR A 38 -1.45 8.87 -14.75
N LEU A 39 -0.34 8.93 -15.49
CA LEU A 39 -0.23 8.36 -16.83
C LEU A 39 0.04 6.86 -16.74
N GLU A 40 1.23 6.48 -16.27
CA GLU A 40 1.63 5.11 -15.97
C GLU A 40 2.79 5.13 -14.97
N ASP A 41 2.61 4.51 -13.80
CA ASP A 41 3.60 4.52 -12.72
C ASP A 41 3.70 3.14 -12.04
N ILE A 42 4.91 2.79 -11.59
CA ILE A 42 5.19 1.55 -10.85
C ILE A 42 5.76 1.89 -9.49
N TYR A 43 5.08 1.39 -8.45
CA TYR A 43 5.52 1.53 -7.06
C TYR A 43 6.03 0.19 -6.52
N ILE A 44 7.14 0.22 -5.78
CA ILE A 44 7.76 -0.96 -5.18
C ILE A 44 7.99 -0.70 -3.69
N GLY A 45 7.50 -1.62 -2.84
CA GLY A 45 7.73 -1.58 -1.40
C GLY A 45 7.85 -2.99 -0.82
N SER A 46 8.59 -3.11 0.27
CA SER A 46 8.66 -4.33 1.07
C SER A 46 7.56 -4.31 2.13
N ILE A 47 6.80 -5.39 2.22
CA ILE A 47 5.80 -5.57 3.27
C ILE A 47 6.30 -6.66 4.23
N GLU A 48 6.55 -6.29 5.48
CA GLU A 48 6.80 -7.24 6.55
C GLU A 48 5.46 -7.76 7.07
N THR A 49 5.13 -9.00 6.72
CA THR A 49 3.86 -9.63 7.12
C THR A 49 3.99 -10.54 8.34
N ASP A 50 5.10 -10.48 9.09
CA ASP A 50 5.30 -11.34 10.26
C ASP A 50 4.47 -10.82 11.44
N ARG A 51 3.18 -11.18 11.44
CA ARG A 51 2.39 -11.18 12.66
C ARG A 51 2.85 -12.38 13.47
N GLY A 52 3.80 -12.15 14.37
CA GLY A 52 4.33 -13.18 15.26
C GLY A 52 3.21 -14.08 15.74
N THR A 53 3.32 -15.37 15.46
CA THR A 53 2.31 -16.34 15.86
C THR A 53 2.30 -16.36 17.40
N GLN A 54 1.42 -15.57 18.03
CA GLN A 54 0.97 -15.89 19.38
C GLN A 54 0.16 -17.17 19.24
N ARG A 55 0.87 -18.31 19.21
CA ARG A 55 0.27 -19.58 19.60
C ARG A 55 -0.17 -19.32 21.04
N ALA A 56 -1.47 -19.30 21.28
CA ALA A 56 -2.02 -19.34 22.62
C ALA A 56 -1.50 -20.63 23.28
N SER A 57 -0.34 -20.55 23.92
CA SER A 57 0.26 -21.61 24.68
C SER A 57 -0.48 -21.69 26.00
N HIS A 58 -1.30 -22.75 26.09
CA HIS A 58 -1.75 -23.40 27.31
C HIS A 58 -2.43 -22.54 28.38
N ARG A 59 -3.76 -22.70 28.46
CA ARG A 59 -4.42 -22.82 29.76
C ARG A 59 -3.75 -23.95 30.53
N GLN A 60 -3.20 -23.64 31.71
CA GLN A 60 -3.17 -24.47 32.91
C GLN A 60 -3.18 -23.53 34.11
#